data_AF-A0A2N1DEH2-F1
#
_entry.id   AF-A0A2N1DEH2-F1
#
_cell.length_a   1.000
_cell.length_b   1.000
_cell.length_c   1.000
_cell.angle_alpha   90.00
_cell.angle_beta   90.00
_cell.angle_gamma   90.00
#
_symmetry.space_group_name_H-M   'P 1'
#
loop_
_entity.id
_entity.type
_entity.pdbx_description
1 polymer ?
#
loop_
_entity_poly.entity_id
_entity_poly.type
_entity_poly.pdbx_seq_one_letter_code
_entity_poly.pdbx_strand_id
1 'polypeptide(L)' 'MESLQVMASMSNYRLSPLAEEDLFKIISTIIASWGSTQAEVYAQTIDSALFKLAQYPDFGKERSDVYNGARSFPVEKN' A
#
# COMPACT_ATOMS: atom_id res chain seq x y z
N MET A 1 4.45 16.41 2.15
CA MET A 1 4.86 15.35 1.19
C MET A 1 6.14 14.63 1.60
N GLU A 2 6.93 15.13 2.57
CA GLU A 2 8.13 14.43 3.10
C GLU A 2 7.83 13.26 4.06
N SER A 3 6.61 13.17 4.61
CA SER A 3 6.27 12.21 5.66
C SER A 3 6.17 10.75 5.19
N LEU A 4 5.71 10.50 3.96
CA LEU A 4 5.50 9.15 3.44
C LEU A 4 6.82 8.44 3.07
N GLN A 5 7.82 9.19 2.58
CA GLN A 5 9.13 8.64 2.19
C GLN A 5 9.94 8.16 3.41
N VAL A 6 9.79 8.83 4.56
CA VAL A 6 10.55 8.51 5.79
C VAL A 6 10.05 7.21 6.43
N MET A 7 8.75 6.93 6.39
CA MET A 7 8.15 5.71 6.98
C MET A 7 8.53 4.42 6.22
N ALA A 8 8.63 4.51 4.89
CA ALA A 8 9.12 3.39 4.07
C ALA A 8 10.59 3.03 4.37
N SER A 9 11.42 4.00 4.76
CA SER A 9 12.86 3.79 5.00
C SER A 9 13.20 2.91 6.22
N MET A 10 12.26 2.75 7.15
CA MET A 10 12.42 1.90 8.35
C MET A 10 11.85 0.47 8.17
N SER A 11 11.16 0.22 7.07
CA SER A 11 10.42 -1.02 6.84
C SER A 11 11.13 -1.82 5.75
N ASN A 12 11.39 -3.11 6.00
CA ASN A 12 12.24 -3.95 5.15
C ASN A 12 11.51 -4.44 3.88
N TYR A 13 10.90 -3.54 3.10
CA TYR A 13 10.21 -3.84 1.85
C TYR A 13 10.61 -2.85 0.73
N ARG A 14 10.31 -3.22 -0.51
CA ARG A 14 10.49 -2.37 -1.68
C ARG A 14 9.21 -2.36 -2.50
N LEU A 15 8.86 -1.20 -3.04
CA LEU A 15 7.84 -1.07 -4.05
C LEU A 15 8.50 -1.13 -5.43
N SER A 16 7.81 -1.76 -6.39
CA SER A 16 8.21 -1.62 -7.79
C SER A 16 7.82 -0.22 -8.27
N PRO A 17 8.46 0.31 -9.33
CA PRO A 17 8.08 1.61 -9.90
C PRO A 17 6.59 1.70 -10.26
N LEU A 18 6.00 0.60 -10.76
CA LEU A 18 4.57 0.53 -11.06
C LEU A 18 3.71 0.64 -9.79
N ALA A 19 4.11 -0.02 -8.70
CA ALA A 19 3.40 0.07 -7.43
C ALA A 19 3.45 1.48 -6.83
N GLU A 20 4.56 2.20 -6.97
CA GLU A 20 4.66 3.61 -6.56
C GLU A 20 3.73 4.51 -7.37
N GLU A 21 3.67 4.29 -8.70
CA GLU A 21 2.76 5.02 -9.58
C GLU A 21 1.28 4.74 -9.23
N ASP A 22 0.95 3.49 -8.90
CA ASP A 22 -0.39 3.10 -8.46
C ASP A 22 -0.77 3.80 -7.15
N LEU A 23 0.14 3.88 -6.16
CA LEU A 23 -0.10 4.64 -4.94
C LEU A 23 -0.36 6.11 -5.23
N PHE A 24 0.45 6.73 -6.09
CA PHE A 24 0.26 8.12 -6.49
C PHE A 24 -1.12 8.34 -7.12
N LYS A 25 -1.55 7.45 -8.02
CA LYS A 25 -2.86 7.52 -8.68
C LYS A 25 -4.01 7.36 -7.69
N ILE A 26 -3.92 6.40 -6.77
CA ILE A 26 -4.94 6.15 -5.74
C ILE A 26 -5.14 7.41 -4.91
N ILE A 27 -4.06 7.96 -4.35
CA ILE A 27 -4.12 9.15 -3.50
C ILE A 27 -4.62 10.36 -4.27
N SER A 28 -4.13 10.59 -5.49
CA SER A 28 -4.58 11.72 -6.33
C SER A 28 -6.06 11.64 -6.66
N THR A 29 -6.57 10.43 -6.94
CA THR A 29 -8.00 10.20 -7.23
C THR A 29 -8.87 10.47 -6.02
N ILE A 30 -8.42 10.07 -4.83
CA ILE A 30 -9.15 10.30 -3.58
C ILE A 30 -9.16 11.79 -3.24
N ILE A 31 -8.04 12.50 -3.39
CA ILE A 31 -7.99 13.96 -3.21
C ILE A 31 -9.01 14.64 -4.13
N ALA A 32 -9.04 14.26 -5.40
CA ALA A 32 -9.95 14.85 -6.38
C ALA A 32 -11.43 14.54 -6.09
N SER A 33 -11.74 13.38 -5.53
CA SER A 33 -13.12 12.91 -5.33
C SER A 33 -13.70 13.29 -3.96
N TRP A 34 -12.89 13.20 -2.90
CA TRP A 34 -13.33 13.29 -1.50
C TRP A 34 -12.50 14.25 -0.64
N GLY A 35 -11.46 14.85 -1.20
CA GLY A 35 -10.61 15.83 -0.51
C GLY A 35 -9.44 15.22 0.26
N SER A 36 -8.56 16.10 0.75
CA SER A 36 -7.28 15.72 1.35
C SER A 36 -7.42 14.93 2.65
N THR A 37 -8.43 15.21 3.47
CA THR A 37 -8.66 14.48 4.72
C THR A 37 -8.93 12.99 4.46
N GLN A 38 -9.75 12.68 3.46
CA GLN A 38 -10.03 11.29 3.10
C GLN A 38 -8.79 10.61 2.50
N ALA A 39 -8.00 11.35 1.73
CA ALA A 39 -6.75 10.86 1.15
C ALA A 39 -5.73 10.48 2.21
N GLU A 40 -5.63 11.28 3.28
CA GLU A 40 -4.75 10.99 4.41
C GLU A 40 -5.15 9.70 5.13
N VAL A 41 -6.45 9.48 5.38
CA VAL A 41 -6.95 8.23 5.98
C VAL A 41 -6.59 7.02 5.13
N TYR A 42 -6.77 7.10 3.81
CA TYR A 42 -6.39 6.02 2.90
C TYR A 42 -4.88 5.77 2.86
N ALA A 43 -4.07 6.83 2.82
CA ALA A 43 -2.62 6.72 2.83
C ALA A 43 -2.13 6.00 4.10
N GLN A 44 -2.65 6.38 5.27
CA GLN A 44 -2.32 5.75 6.55
C GLN A 44 -2.77 4.28 6.61
N THR A 45 -3.91 3.96 6.01
CA THR A 45 -4.44 2.58 5.96
C THR A 45 -3.55 1.68 5.09
N ILE A 46 -3.12 2.17 3.93
CA ILE A 46 -2.22 1.45 3.04
C ILE A 46 -0.84 1.29 3.69
N ASP A 47 -0.29 2.36 4.27
CA ASP A 47 0.99 2.34 4.98
C ASP A 47 1.01 1.29 6.11
N SER A 48 -0.05 1.27 6.93
CA SER A 48 -0.21 0.28 8.00
C SER A 48 -0.25 -1.16 7.46
N ALA A 49 -0.88 -1.39 6.32
CA ALA A 49 -0.92 -2.70 5.69
C ALA A 49 0.45 -3.13 5.13
N LEU A 50 1.17 -2.23 4.48
CA LEU A 50 2.53 -2.48 3.99
C LEU A 50 3.50 -2.77 5.15
N PHE A 51 3.42 -1.97 6.22
CA PHE A 51 4.20 -2.22 7.44
C PHE A 51 3.94 -3.61 8.00
N LYS A 52 2.66 -4.02 8.11
CA LYS A 52 2.29 -5.35 8.57
C LYS A 52 2.85 -6.47 7.70
N LEU A 53 2.80 -6.31 6.38
CA LEU A 53 3.36 -7.30 5.44
C LEU A 53 4.88 -7.38 5.52
N ALA A 54 5.55 -6.26 5.78
CA ALA A 54 6.99 -6.24 6.00
C ALA A 54 7.39 -7.01 7.27
N GLN A 55 6.58 -6.94 8.33
CA GLN A 55 6.78 -7.69 9.57
C GLN A 55 6.40 -9.18 9.43
N TYR A 56 5.37 -9.47 8.63
CA TYR A 56 4.82 -10.83 8.46
C TYR A 56 4.63 -11.15 6.95
N PRO A 57 5.70 -11.53 6.22
CA PRO A 57 5.64 -11.74 4.78
C PRO A 57 4.63 -12.80 4.32
N ASP A 58 4.38 -13.81 5.16
CA ASP A 58 3.46 -14.90 4.86
C ASP A 58 1.99 -14.60 5.23
N PHE A 59 1.69 -13.38 5.70
CA PHE A 59 0.35 -13.00 6.15
C PHE A 59 -0.66 -12.82 5.00
N GLY A 60 -0.19 -12.65 3.77
CA GLY A 60 -1.03 -12.59 2.57
C GLY A 60 -1.53 -13.96 2.14
N LYS A 61 -2.73 -14.00 1.55
CA LYS A 61 -3.30 -15.19 0.90
C LYS A 61 -2.48 -15.52 -0.35
N GLU A 62 -2.05 -16.77 -0.49
CA GLU A 62 -1.36 -17.25 -1.70
C GLU A 62 -2.25 -17.08 -2.94
N ARG A 63 -1.64 -16.61 -4.04
CA ARG A 63 -2.28 -16.31 -5.31
C ARG A 63 -1.52 -16.92 -6.49
N SER A 64 -1.27 -18.22 -6.40
CA SER A 64 -0.65 -19.00 -7.47
C SER A 64 -1.49 -19.01 -8.77
N ASP A 65 -2.75 -18.55 -8.72
CA ASP A 65 -3.60 -18.22 -9.87
C ASP A 65 -3.11 -17.00 -10.69
N VAL A 66 -2.29 -16.12 -10.10
CA VAL A 66 -1.72 -14.94 -10.76
C VAL A 66 -0.30 -15.24 -11.26
N TYR A 67 0.58 -15.68 -10.35
CA TYR A 67 1.90 -16.27 -10.65
C TYR A 67 2.45 -16.98 -9.41
N ASN A 68 3.42 -17.88 -9.62
CA ASN A 68 4.03 -18.65 -8.52
C ASN A 68 4.74 -17.74 -7.51
N GLY A 69 4.35 -17.85 -6.24
CA GLY A 69 4.90 -17.03 -5.15
C GLY A 69 4.16 -15.70 -4.93
N ALA A 70 3.13 -15.38 -5.73
CA ALA A 70 2.29 -14.23 -5.47
C ALA A 70 1.47 -14.39 -4.18
N ARG A 71 1.32 -13.31 -3.43
CA ARG A 71 0.42 -13.21 -2.29
C ARG A 71 -0.40 -11.92 -2.39
N SER A 72 -1.63 -11.96 -1.87
CA SER A 72 -2.51 -10.78 -1.80
C SER A 72 -2.95 -10.50 -0.37
N PHE A 73 -3.11 -9.22 -0.04
CA PHE A 73 -3.59 -8.77 1.25
C PHE A 73 -4.63 -7.66 1.06
N PRO A 74 -5.88 -7.84 1.51
CA PRO A 74 -6.91 -6.82 1.39
C PRO A 74 -6.66 -5.69 2.39
N VAL A 75 -6.60 -4.45 1.89
CA VAL A 75 -6.43 -3.23 2.70
C VAL A 75 -7.76 -2.63 3.12
N GLU A 76 -8.78 -2.76 2.27
CA GLU A 76 -10.16 -2.38 2.55
C GLU A 76 -11.08 -3.55 2.18
N LYS A 77 -12.24 -3.64 2.86
CA LYS A 77 -13.28 -4.61 2.51
C LYS A 77 -14.21 -3.97 1.48
N ASN A 78 -14.33 -4.61 0.32
CA ASN A 78 -15.56 -4.54 -0.46
C ASN A 78 -16.55 -5.58 0.08
#